data_AF-A0A165MRT5-F1
#
_entry.id   AF-A0A165MRT5-F1
#
_cell.length_a   1.000
_cell.length_b   1.000
_cell.length_c   1.000
_cell.angle_alpha   90.00
_cell.angle_beta   90.00
_cell.angle_gamma   90.00
#
_symmetry.space_group_name_H-M   'P 1'
#
loop_
_entity.id
_entity.type
_entity.pdbx_description
1 polymer ?
#
loop_
_entity_poly.entity_id
_entity_poly.type
_entity_poly.pdbx_seq_one_letter_code
_entity_poly.pdbx_strand_id
1 'polypeptide(L)' 'MQVFYGLVPNAQIWPRALNSAINGTTDSIYLIVGDIGFNSASGLDFINGFAFLERYYSVFDTAGSRGLANASYATAVTN' A
#
# COMPACT_ATOMS: atom_id res chain seq x y z
N MET A 1 13.70 16.85 -11.18
CA MET A 1 13.69 16.22 -9.85
C MET A 1 12.73 15.04 -9.93
N GLN A 2 13.22 13.80 -9.78
CA GLN A 2 12.35 12.62 -9.77
C GLN A 2 11.74 12.48 -8.37
N VAL A 3 10.42 12.39 -8.28
CA VAL A 3 9.74 12.08 -7.02
C VAL A 3 9.66 10.55 -6.92
N PHE A 4 10.20 9.99 -5.83
CA PHE A 4 10.19 8.56 -5.56
C PHE A 4 9.09 8.21 -4.56
N TYR A 5 8.25 7.23 -4.89
CA TYR A 5 7.16 6.71 -4.06
C TYR A 5 7.53 5.30 -3.58
N GLY A 6 8.33 5.21 -2.51
CA GLY A 6 8.75 3.93 -1.93
C GLY A 6 7.90 3.50 -0.73
N LEU A 7 7.49 2.23 -0.69
CA LEU A 7 6.96 1.64 0.53
C LEU A 7 8.12 1.22 1.43
N VAL A 8 8.30 1.90 2.56
CA VAL A 8 9.25 1.48 3.61
C VAL A 8 8.89 0.08 4.14
N PRO A 9 9.80 -0.67 4.77
CA PRO A 9 9.52 -2.06 5.20
C PRO A 9 8.23 -2.21 6.02
N ASN A 10 7.96 -1.27 6.93
CA ASN A 10 6.73 -1.27 7.72
C ASN A 10 5.47 -1.06 6.86
N ALA A 11 5.52 -0.19 5.85
CA ALA A 11 4.42 -0.01 4.91
C ALA A 11 4.11 -1.24 4.04
N GLN A 12 4.95 -2.28 4.06
CA GLN A 12 4.74 -3.53 3.33
C GLN A 12 4.16 -4.66 4.20
N ILE A 13 3.92 -4.41 5.51
CA ILE A 13 3.42 -5.44 6.42
C ILE A 13 2.07 -5.06 7.03
N TRP A 14 1.27 -6.08 7.35
CA TRP A 14 0.02 -5.94 8.08
C TRP A 14 0.27 -5.42 9.51
N PRO A 15 -0.65 -4.62 10.08
CA PRO A 15 -0.62 -4.20 11.48
C PRO A 15 -0.52 -5.40 12.44
N ARG A 16 0.67 -5.65 13.00
CA ARG A 16 0.90 -6.86 13.85
C ARG A 16 -0.04 -6.95 15.03
N ALA A 17 -0.43 -5.79 15.60
CA ALA A 17 -1.41 -5.71 16.68
C ALA A 17 -2.81 -6.19 16.26
N LEU A 18 -3.09 -6.27 14.97
CA LEU A 18 -4.36 -6.71 14.37
C LEU A 18 -4.23 -8.07 13.68
N ASN A 19 -3.17 -8.86 13.93
CA ASN A 19 -3.02 -10.18 13.29
C ASN A 19 -4.23 -11.11 13.52
N SER A 20 -4.90 -11.02 14.68
CA SER A 20 -6.11 -11.81 14.96
C SER A 20 -7.27 -11.50 14.01
N ALA A 21 -7.34 -10.30 13.43
CA ALA A 21 -8.37 -9.92 12.47
C ALA A 21 -8.26 -10.66 11.13
N ILE A 22 -7.07 -11.20 10.81
CA ILE A 22 -6.81 -12.02 9.61
C ILE A 22 -6.58 -13.49 9.94
N ASN A 23 -6.97 -13.94 11.15
CA ASN A 23 -6.69 -15.28 11.68
C ASN A 23 -5.19 -15.62 11.76
N GLY A 24 -4.34 -14.59 11.88
CA GLY A 24 -2.91 -14.72 12.02
C GLY A 24 -2.46 -14.99 13.46
N THR A 25 -1.20 -15.38 13.60
CA THR A 25 -0.52 -15.58 14.88
C THR A 25 0.03 -14.26 15.41
N THR A 26 -0.04 -14.04 16.72
CA THR A 26 0.54 -12.88 17.39
C THR A 26 2.04 -12.73 17.07
N ASP A 27 2.51 -11.50 16.93
CA ASP A 27 3.90 -11.10 16.63
C ASP A 27 4.50 -11.59 15.30
N SER A 28 3.77 -12.41 14.54
CA SER A 28 4.15 -12.81 13.18
C SER A 28 4.09 -11.65 12.19
N ILE A 29 4.90 -11.73 11.14
CA ILE A 29 4.94 -10.73 10.06
C ILE A 29 4.18 -11.29 8.86
N TYR A 30 3.11 -10.61 8.47
CA TYR A 30 2.35 -10.89 7.25
C TYR A 30 2.53 -9.72 6.27
N LEU A 31 2.79 -10.01 5.00
CA LEU A 31 2.92 -8.98 3.96
C LEU A 31 1.54 -8.56 3.45
N ILE A 32 1.40 -7.28 3.06
CA ILE A 32 0.19 -6.78 2.39
C ILE A 32 0.27 -6.84 0.86
N VAL A 33 1.42 -7.23 0.31
CA VAL A 33 1.60 -7.42 -1.13
C VAL A 33 1.10 -8.82 -1.49
N GLY A 34 0.09 -8.89 -2.35
CA GLY A 34 -0.52 -10.13 -2.81
C GLY A 34 -0.29 -10.40 -4.28
N ASP A 35 -0.48 -11.65 -4.67
CA ASP A 35 -0.58 -12.07 -6.07
C ASP A 35 -1.93 -11.64 -6.65
N ILE A 36 -1.93 -11.02 -7.83
CA ILE A 36 -3.15 -10.56 -8.50
C ILE A 36 -3.91 -11.70 -9.20
N GLY A 37 -3.30 -12.87 -9.33
CA GLY A 37 -3.93 -14.10 -9.81
C GLY A 37 -3.86 -14.31 -11.34
N PHE A 38 -3.09 -13.49 -12.06
CA PHE A 38 -2.84 -13.64 -13.49
C PHE A 38 -1.52 -13.00 -13.90
N ASN A 39 -1.00 -13.36 -15.08
CA ASN A 39 0.25 -12.83 -15.63
C ASN A 39 0.08 -11.38 -16.14
N SER A 40 1.18 -10.64 -16.16
CA SER A 40 1.26 -9.28 -16.70
C SER A 40 0.85 -9.17 -18.19
N ALA A 41 0.65 -7.93 -18.65
CA ALA A 41 0.23 -7.57 -20.00
C ALA A 41 -1.22 -7.98 -20.33
N SER A 42 -2.07 -8.09 -19.31
CA SER A 42 -3.50 -8.38 -19.46
C SER A 42 -4.35 -7.11 -19.62
N GLY A 43 -3.75 -5.93 -19.43
CA GLY A 43 -4.41 -4.62 -19.44
C GLY A 43 -4.72 -4.07 -18.04
N LEU A 44 -4.62 -4.89 -16.99
CA LEU A 44 -4.68 -4.49 -15.59
C LEU A 44 -3.66 -5.31 -14.81
N ASP A 45 -2.46 -4.79 -14.58
CA ASP A 45 -1.33 -5.62 -14.10
C ASP A 45 -1.02 -5.45 -12.60
N PHE A 46 -1.57 -4.41 -11.96
CA PHE A 46 -1.38 -4.16 -10.53
C PHE A 46 -2.53 -3.35 -9.95
N ILE A 47 -2.70 -3.44 -8.64
CA ILE A 47 -3.67 -2.65 -7.87
C ILE A 47 -2.94 -1.99 -6.71
N ASN A 48 -2.88 -0.66 -6.74
CA ASN A 48 -2.48 0.14 -5.57
C ASN A 48 -3.70 0.30 -4.66
N GLY A 49 -3.96 -0.73 -3.86
CA GLY A 49 -5.13 -0.83 -2.99
C GLY A 49 -5.04 -0.02 -1.70
N PHE A 50 -5.94 -0.32 -0.76
CA PHE A 50 -6.09 0.41 0.51
C PHE A 50 -4.78 0.61 1.27
N ALA A 51 -3.98 -0.46 1.46
CA ALA A 51 -2.71 -0.38 2.20
C ALA A 51 -1.67 0.57 1.54
N PHE A 52 -1.71 0.73 0.21
CA PHE A 52 -0.86 1.72 -0.47
C PHE A 52 -1.37 3.15 -0.23
N LEU A 53 -2.69 3.35 -0.28
CA LEU A 53 -3.33 4.65 -0.08
C LEU A 53 -3.23 5.15 1.37
N GLU A 54 -2.97 4.26 2.32
CA GLU A 54 -2.54 4.66 3.67
C GLU A 54 -1.16 5.33 3.69
N ARG A 55 -0.35 5.29 2.63
CA ARG A 55 0.96 5.97 2.62
C ARG A 55 1.01 7.17 1.70
N TYR A 56 0.05 7.26 0.78
CA TYR A 56 0.01 8.29 -0.24
C TYR A 56 -1.37 8.91 -0.33
N TYR A 57 -1.42 10.24 -0.19
CA TYR A 57 -2.60 11.01 -0.52
C TYR A 57 -2.90 10.88 -2.01
N SER A 58 -4.14 10.56 -2.35
CA SER A 58 -4.58 10.35 -3.73
C SER A 58 -5.65 11.36 -4.13
N VAL A 59 -5.51 11.92 -5.34
CA VAL A 59 -6.49 12.85 -5.92
C VAL A 59 -7.09 12.22 -7.17
N PHE A 60 -8.42 12.05 -7.14
CA PHE A 60 -9.20 11.51 -8.25
C PHE A 60 -10.08 12.59 -8.86
N ASP A 61 -9.47 13.51 -9.60
CA ASP A 61 -10.18 14.60 -10.29
C ASP A 61 -10.50 14.20 -11.74
N THR A 62 -11.77 14.24 -12.11
CA THR A 62 -12.23 13.96 -13.47
C THR A 62 -12.05 15.13 -14.44
N ALA A 63 -11.87 16.35 -13.95
CA ALA A 63 -11.81 17.58 -14.74
C ALA A 63 -10.38 18.06 -15.06
N GLY A 64 -9.34 17.53 -14.41
CA GLY A 64 -7.98 18.02 -14.65
C GLY A 64 -6.86 17.19 -14.05
N SER A 65 -6.62 17.27 -12.74
CA SER A 65 -5.36 16.80 -12.13
C SER A 65 -5.53 15.59 -11.23
N ARG A 66 -4.94 14.45 -11.64
CA ARG A 66 -4.88 13.22 -10.86
C ARG A 66 -3.44 13.03 -10.36
N GLY A 67 -3.27 12.58 -9.13
CA GLY A 67 -1.92 12.48 -8.58
C GLY A 67 -1.82 11.81 -7.23
N LEU A 68 -0.57 11.59 -6.83
CA LEU A 68 -0.17 11.08 -5.54
C LEU A 68 0.76 12.09 -4.85
N ALA A 69 0.70 12.14 -3.53
CA ALA A 69 1.65 12.86 -2.69
C ALA A 69 1.94 12.05 -1.44
N ASN A 70 3.10 12.24 -0.82
CA ASN A 70 3.41 11.62 0.47
C ASN A 70 2.37 12.04 1.52
N ALA A 71 1.74 11.06 2.18
CA ALA A 71 1.00 11.35 3.40
C ALA A 71 1.97 11.70 4.53
N SER A 72 1.50 12.38 5.58
CA SER A 72 2.32 12.68 6.77
C SER A 72 2.85 11.43 7.47
N TYR A 73 2.24 10.27 7.22
CA TYR A 73 2.57 8.95 7.79
C TYR A 73 3.20 7.99 6.75
N ALA A 74 3.68 8.50 5.61
CA ALA A 74 4.33 7.70 4.55
C ALA A 74 5.52 6.87 5.07
N THR A 75 6.25 7.38 6.06
CA THR A 75 7.43 6.73 6.66
C THR A 75 7.18 6.23 8.08
N ALA A 76 5.92 6.14 8.53
CA ALA A 76 5.63 5.69 9.89
C ALA A 76 6.07 4.23 10.10
N VAL A 77 6.61 3.95 11.28
CA VAL A 77 7.04 2.60 11.69
C VAL A 77 5.93 1.80 12.38
N THR A 78 4.78 2.45 12.59
CA THR A 78 3.54 1.82 12.97
C THR A 78 2.81 1.36 11.72
N ASN A 79 2.27 0.15 11.82
CA ASN A 79 1.30 -0.41 10.88
C ASN A 79 0.05 -0.63 11.71
#